data_AF-A0A319EU96-F1
#
_entry.id   AF-A0A319EU96-F1
#
_cell.length_a   1.000
_cell.length_b   1.000
_cell.length_c   1.000
_cell.angle_alpha   90.00
_cell.angle_beta   90.00
_cell.angle_gamma   90.00
#
_symmetry.space_group_name_H-M   'P 1'
#
loop_
_entity.id
_entity.type
_entity.pdbx_description
1 polymer ?
#
loop_
_entity_poly.entity_id
_entity_poly.type
_entity_poly.pdbx_seq_one_letter_code
_entity_poly.pdbx_strand_id
1 'polypeptide(L)'
;MASPRTLFTASRWQTWTYLLGVCPFSIAFLVFINSSISFVVTELIELHDGEGDAVGTLGFADELLALVACPVWGVLSDRIGVRHVCTTGYAIVALALVLFVQAKNIYPQLLLGRLLFSLGGSAVSTMVTAVLPAVAGSHSSPPKHKAASDSKMNTTSSRLAGFVGMCAGCGALIALVVFLPLPARFQQWGLSPAESIQHSYYIVAAVSLLISVLCFFGLRNLPGEEGKAWSSLWSADGNEEPDGGEPCSYARKFQLPYLERLGAAFLLGFRNSEIFIGYLGGFVARASSVGISLFIPLAVNHYYRKSGLCGSPDGEVASPGDIKKSCHKAYVLASILTGVSQLIALIAAPAFGYLSDRSRRRHVPLLGACFAGLVGYTVFALLPSPEISGDHGNPGVFVVMGLVGISQIGAIVCSLSVLSSGILSLDDACKMEEACCPAHNGLDEVEDADCPEDGEEDEEDRPLMAHRSDRKGRQLSHLKGSIAGVYSLYGGAGILVLTKLGGLLFDVLSSGAPFYIMAGFNGALLLAGLLSGFIGHPRPARRAV
;
A
#
# COMPACT_ATOMS: atom_id res chain seq x y z
N MET A 1 -22.47 -10.09 36.45
CA MET A 1 -22.08 -8.96 35.59
C MET A 1 -20.89 -9.39 34.74
N ALA A 2 -21.10 -9.64 33.45
CA ALA A 2 -20.03 -10.05 32.54
C ALA A 2 -19.13 -8.84 32.24
N SER A 3 -17.84 -8.95 32.58
CA SER A 3 -16.83 -7.96 32.20
C SER A 3 -16.78 -7.81 30.66
N PRO A 4 -16.76 -6.59 30.10
CA PRO A 4 -16.67 -6.42 28.66
C PRO A 4 -15.31 -6.96 28.20
N ARG A 5 -15.33 -8.02 27.38
CA ARG A 5 -14.13 -8.61 26.80
C ARG A 5 -13.39 -7.53 25.99
N THR A 6 -12.20 -7.15 26.45
CA THR A 6 -11.37 -6.13 25.80
C THR A 6 -10.94 -6.61 24.43
N LEU A 7 -11.30 -5.85 23.40
CA LEU A 7 -11.02 -6.15 21.99
C LEU A 7 -9.53 -5.96 21.61
N PHE A 8 -8.73 -5.45 22.55
CA PHE A 8 -7.33 -5.06 22.40
C PHE A 8 -6.50 -5.65 23.54
N THR A 9 -5.34 -6.22 23.23
CA THR A 9 -4.30 -6.56 24.25
C THR A 9 -3.46 -5.35 24.60
N ALA A 10 -3.28 -4.44 23.66
CA ALA A 10 -2.61 -3.17 23.89
C ALA A 10 -3.44 -2.28 24.83
N SER A 11 -2.76 -1.44 25.61
CA SER A 11 -3.41 -0.41 26.44
C SER A 11 -4.26 0.51 25.56
N ARG A 12 -5.25 1.18 26.17
CA ARG A 12 -6.11 2.13 25.45
C ARG A 12 -5.24 3.19 24.76
N TRP A 13 -4.20 3.68 25.42
CA TRP A 13 -3.27 4.66 24.88
C TRP A 13 -2.49 4.17 23.66
N GLN A 14 -2.01 2.93 23.68
CA GLN A 14 -1.33 2.29 22.54
C GLN A 14 -2.28 2.14 21.35
N THR A 15 -3.51 1.70 21.61
CA THR A 15 -4.55 1.53 20.59
C THR A 15 -4.93 2.88 19.96
N TRP A 16 -5.11 3.94 20.76
CA TRP A 16 -5.37 5.29 20.26
C TRP A 16 -4.20 5.84 19.45
N THR A 17 -2.96 5.64 19.91
CA THR A 17 -1.75 6.05 19.18
C THR A 17 -1.67 5.37 17.82
N TYR A 18 -1.99 4.09 17.75
CA TYR A 18 -2.01 3.34 16.51
C TYR A 18 -3.13 3.79 15.55
N LEU A 19 -4.38 3.84 16.03
CA LEU A 19 -5.55 4.13 15.19
C LEU A 19 -5.67 5.61 14.79
N LEU A 20 -5.30 6.55 15.66
CA LEU A 20 -5.41 7.99 15.39
C LEU A 20 -4.08 8.67 15.02
N GLY A 21 -2.94 8.04 15.34
CA GLY A 21 -1.63 8.53 14.95
C GLY A 21 -1.12 7.79 13.72
N VAL A 22 -0.68 6.54 13.92
CA VAL A 22 0.04 5.77 12.90
C VAL A 22 -0.78 5.57 11.62
N CYS A 23 -2.01 5.07 11.74
CA CYS A 23 -2.84 4.72 10.59
C CYS A 23 -3.19 5.92 9.68
N PRO A 24 -3.79 7.01 10.19
CA PRO A 24 -4.20 8.13 9.33
C PRO A 24 -2.99 8.92 8.82
N PHE A 25 -2.01 9.24 9.68
CA PHE A 25 -0.94 10.16 9.28
C PHE A 25 0.11 9.51 8.36
N SER A 26 0.31 8.19 8.41
CA SER A 26 1.13 7.49 7.41
C SER A 26 0.62 7.72 5.99
N ILE A 27 -0.71 7.64 5.79
CA ILE A 27 -1.33 7.86 4.48
C ILE A 27 -1.49 9.35 4.17
N ALA A 28 -1.81 10.17 5.16
CA ALA A 28 -1.99 11.60 4.96
C ALA A 28 -0.74 12.27 4.37
N PHE A 29 0.45 11.96 4.89
CA PHE A 29 1.69 12.54 4.37
C PHE A 29 2.01 12.07 2.94
N LEU A 30 1.81 10.78 2.64
CA LEU A 30 1.99 10.23 1.29
C LEU A 30 1.06 10.92 0.28
N VAL A 31 -0.22 11.06 0.62
CA VAL A 31 -1.21 11.73 -0.24
C VAL A 31 -0.87 13.21 -0.41
N PHE A 32 -0.51 13.90 0.66
CA PHE A 32 -0.14 15.31 0.61
C PHE A 32 1.03 15.57 -0.34
N ILE A 33 2.12 14.80 -0.24
CA ILE A 33 3.29 15.05 -1.09
C ILE A 33 3.01 14.69 -2.55
N ASN A 34 2.20 13.65 -2.81
CA ASN A 34 1.81 13.28 -4.17
C ASN A 34 0.94 14.35 -4.82
N SER A 35 0.03 14.95 -4.05
CA SER A 35 -0.91 15.94 -4.59
C SER A 35 -0.34 17.35 -4.66
N SER A 36 0.69 17.66 -3.88
CA SER A 36 1.29 18.99 -3.85
C SER A 36 2.56 19.14 -4.71
N ILE A 37 3.20 18.04 -5.13
CA ILE A 37 4.48 18.09 -5.87
C ILE A 37 4.39 18.84 -7.20
N SER A 38 3.28 18.72 -7.93
CA SER A 38 3.08 19.47 -9.18
C SER A 38 3.16 20.97 -8.91
N PHE A 39 2.53 21.44 -7.84
CA PHE A 39 2.59 22.83 -7.45
C PHE A 39 3.97 23.27 -6.95
N VAL A 40 4.71 22.40 -6.24
CA VAL A 40 6.10 22.71 -5.85
C VAL A 40 6.99 22.88 -7.08
N VAL A 41 6.90 21.98 -8.05
CA VAL A 41 7.69 22.06 -9.28
C VAL A 41 7.36 23.32 -10.08
N THR A 42 6.09 23.73 -10.13
CA THR A 42 5.68 24.89 -10.94
C THR A 42 5.83 26.25 -10.24
N GLU A 43 5.61 26.32 -8.93
CA GLU A 43 5.58 27.59 -8.17
C GLU A 43 6.86 27.87 -7.37
N LEU A 44 7.61 26.83 -6.94
CA LEU A 44 8.85 27.02 -6.19
C LEU A 44 10.08 26.95 -7.09
N ILE A 45 10.09 26.02 -8.05
CA ILE A 45 11.21 25.84 -8.99
C ILE A 45 10.98 26.59 -10.30
N GLU A 46 9.76 27.10 -10.53
CA GLU A 46 9.39 27.87 -11.73
C GLU A 46 9.59 27.07 -13.03
N LEU A 47 9.34 25.76 -12.99
CA LEU A 47 9.35 24.95 -14.21
C LEU A 47 8.08 25.24 -15.04
N HIS A 48 8.27 25.67 -16.29
CA HIS A 48 7.19 26.03 -17.20
C HIS A 48 6.82 24.94 -18.19
N ASP A 49 7.80 24.13 -18.62
CA ASP A 49 7.61 23.02 -19.56
C ASP A 49 8.18 21.73 -18.97
N GLY A 50 7.52 20.60 -19.26
CA GLY A 50 8.01 19.28 -18.84
C GLY A 50 7.66 18.92 -17.39
N GLU A 51 6.63 19.54 -16.80
CA GLU A 51 6.20 19.24 -15.44
C GLU A 51 5.71 17.79 -15.26
N GLY A 52 5.18 17.17 -16.32
CA GLY A 52 4.74 15.79 -16.31
C GLY A 52 5.90 14.80 -16.13
N ASP A 53 6.95 14.92 -16.94
CA ASP A 53 8.14 14.07 -16.85
C ASP A 53 8.93 14.33 -15.56
N ALA A 54 8.99 15.59 -15.11
CA ALA A 54 9.63 15.93 -13.84
C ALA A 54 8.90 15.28 -12.65
N VAL A 55 7.59 15.50 -12.50
CA VAL A 55 6.78 14.92 -11.42
C VAL A 55 6.74 13.39 -11.53
N GLY A 56 6.61 12.88 -12.76
CA GLY A 56 6.63 11.45 -13.06
C GLY A 56 7.94 10.78 -12.68
N THR A 57 9.08 11.39 -13.00
CA THR A 57 10.40 10.85 -12.66
C THR A 57 10.66 10.90 -11.16
N LEU A 58 10.21 11.95 -10.46
CA LEU A 58 10.27 12.02 -9.00
C LEU A 58 9.44 10.89 -8.36
N GLY A 59 8.22 10.66 -8.85
CA GLY A 59 7.37 9.56 -8.40
C GLY A 59 7.93 8.16 -8.74
N PHE A 60 8.59 8.02 -9.89
CA PHE A 60 9.26 6.78 -10.27
C PHE A 60 10.41 6.43 -9.31
N ALA A 61 11.26 7.41 -8.99
CA ALA A 61 12.38 7.21 -8.08
C ALA A 61 11.92 6.93 -6.64
N ASP A 62 10.87 7.62 -6.20
CA ASP A 62 10.18 7.42 -4.92
C ASP A 62 9.72 5.96 -4.76
N GLU A 63 9.03 5.41 -5.76
CA GLU A 63 8.53 4.04 -5.73
C GLU A 63 9.66 3.01 -5.83
N LEU A 64 10.67 3.25 -6.67
CA LEU A 64 11.81 2.34 -6.81
C LEU A 64 12.54 2.16 -5.48
N LEU A 65 12.75 3.25 -4.75
CA LEU A 65 13.33 3.18 -3.40
C LEU A 65 12.37 2.51 -2.42
N ALA A 66 11.07 2.81 -2.48
CA ALA A 66 10.07 2.24 -1.58
C ALA A 66 9.96 0.72 -1.69
N LEU A 67 10.08 0.16 -2.90
CA LEU A 67 10.08 -1.28 -3.16
C LEU A 67 11.20 -2.02 -2.41
N VAL A 68 12.36 -1.38 -2.25
CA VAL A 68 13.50 -1.92 -1.50
C VAL A 68 13.39 -1.59 -0.02
N ALA A 69 12.98 -0.37 0.32
CA ALA A 69 12.94 0.13 1.69
C ALA A 69 11.85 -0.56 2.54
N CYS A 70 10.67 -0.87 1.99
CA CYS A 70 9.58 -1.50 2.76
C CYS A 70 10.00 -2.85 3.37
N PRO A 71 10.55 -3.83 2.61
CA PRO A 71 11.06 -5.07 3.18
C PRO A 71 12.16 -4.85 4.22
N VAL A 72 13.09 -3.91 3.97
CA VAL A 72 14.19 -3.59 4.90
C VAL A 72 13.65 -3.08 6.22
N TRP A 73 12.71 -2.13 6.20
CA TRP A 73 12.06 -1.62 7.40
C TRP A 73 11.24 -2.67 8.14
N GLY A 74 10.61 -3.60 7.41
CA GLY A 74 9.90 -4.75 8.00
C GLY A 74 10.85 -5.62 8.82
N VAL A 75 11.94 -6.09 8.21
CA VAL A 75 12.97 -6.90 8.89
C VAL A 75 13.60 -6.13 10.05
N LEU A 76 13.87 -4.84 9.86
CA LEU A 76 14.44 -4.01 10.91
C LEU A 76 13.48 -3.88 12.10
N SER A 77 12.18 -3.70 11.85
CA SER A 77 11.16 -3.64 12.90
C SER A 77 11.03 -4.92 13.71
N ASP A 78 11.28 -6.08 13.09
CA ASP A 78 11.32 -7.35 13.81
C ASP A 78 12.49 -7.41 14.82
N ARG A 79 13.57 -6.67 14.58
CA ARG A 79 14.77 -6.66 15.45
C ARG A 79 14.80 -5.52 16.48
N ILE A 80 14.61 -4.28 16.03
CA ILE A 80 14.70 -3.09 16.90
C ILE A 80 13.35 -2.68 17.50
N GLY A 81 12.26 -3.28 17.02
CA GLY A 81 10.91 -3.05 17.49
C GLY A 81 10.19 -1.92 16.76
N VAL A 82 8.87 -2.08 16.65
CA VAL A 82 7.98 -1.20 15.85
C VAL A 82 7.98 0.25 16.33
N ARG A 83 8.14 0.46 17.64
CA ARG A 83 8.20 1.80 18.25
C ARG A 83 9.33 2.63 17.65
N HIS A 84 10.54 2.09 17.60
CA HIS A 84 11.72 2.81 17.14
C HIS A 84 11.65 3.08 15.63
N VAL A 85 11.10 2.14 14.85
CA VAL A 85 10.87 2.35 13.42
C VAL A 85 9.84 3.44 13.17
N CYS A 86 8.70 3.43 13.88
CA CYS A 86 7.69 4.49 13.78
C CYS A 86 8.27 5.88 14.08
N THR A 87 8.96 6.03 15.23
CA THR A 87 9.53 7.31 15.65
C THR A 87 10.56 7.81 14.63
N THR A 88 11.48 6.95 14.20
CA THR A 88 12.52 7.30 13.22
C THR A 88 11.90 7.63 11.87
N GLY A 89 10.93 6.84 11.40
CA GLY A 89 10.23 7.06 10.14
C GLY A 89 9.55 8.42 10.08
N TYR A 90 8.76 8.78 11.10
CA TYR A 90 8.10 10.10 11.16
C TYR A 90 9.08 11.27 11.33
N ALA A 91 10.21 11.06 12.00
CA ALA A 91 11.27 12.07 12.10
C ALA A 91 11.94 12.29 10.72
N ILE A 92 12.21 11.22 9.97
CA ILE A 92 12.72 11.30 8.60
C ILE A 92 11.70 12.02 7.69
N VAL A 93 10.41 11.70 7.79
CA VAL A 93 9.35 12.39 7.03
C VAL A 93 9.32 13.89 7.36
N ALA A 94 9.41 14.26 8.64
CA ALA A 94 9.43 15.67 9.06
C ALA A 94 10.64 16.41 8.47
N LEU A 95 11.84 15.81 8.58
CA LEU A 95 13.06 16.37 8.00
C LEU A 95 12.95 16.49 6.47
N ALA A 96 12.43 15.45 5.80
CA ALA A 96 12.27 15.43 4.36
C ALA A 96 11.35 16.55 3.88
N LEU A 97 10.20 16.76 4.55
CA LEU A 97 9.26 17.84 4.19
C LEU A 97 9.89 19.23 4.34
N VAL A 98 10.72 19.46 5.37
CA VAL A 98 11.47 20.71 5.54
C VAL A 98 12.47 20.92 4.41
N LEU A 99 13.26 19.90 4.08
CA LEU A 99 14.26 19.97 3.01
C LEU A 99 13.61 20.08 1.61
N PHE A 100 12.43 19.49 1.43
CA PHE A 100 11.72 19.46 0.15
C PHE A 100 11.44 20.86 -0.39
N VAL A 101 11.05 21.80 0.48
CA VAL A 101 10.72 23.19 0.11
C VAL A 101 11.91 24.15 0.18
N GLN A 102 13.10 23.65 0.51
CA GLN A 102 14.36 24.39 0.42
C GLN A 102 15.10 24.10 -0.89
N ALA A 103 14.63 23.13 -1.67
CA ALA A 103 15.22 22.78 -2.95
C ALA A 103 15.05 23.91 -3.98
N LYS A 104 16.14 24.27 -4.65
CA LYS A 104 16.18 25.28 -5.72
C LYS A 104 16.27 24.68 -7.12
N ASN A 105 16.55 23.39 -7.21
CA ASN A 105 16.72 22.66 -8.47
C ASN A 105 15.99 21.32 -8.38
N ILE A 106 15.44 20.85 -9.50
CA ILE A 106 14.76 19.55 -9.58
C ILE A 106 15.75 18.42 -9.29
N TYR A 107 16.88 18.45 -10.01
CA TYR A 107 17.98 17.51 -9.84
C TYR A 107 19.24 18.27 -9.41
N PRO A 108 19.91 17.88 -8.31
CA PRO A 108 19.65 16.71 -7.46
C PRO A 108 18.75 16.97 -6.25
N GLN A 109 18.46 18.23 -5.90
CA GLN A 109 17.94 18.60 -4.58
C GLN A 109 16.50 18.10 -4.31
N LEU A 110 15.56 18.39 -5.22
CA LEU A 110 14.16 17.96 -5.05
C LEU A 110 14.05 16.44 -5.09
N LEU A 111 14.80 15.78 -6.00
CA LEU A 111 14.91 14.33 -6.05
C LEU A 111 15.42 13.75 -4.72
N LEU A 112 16.48 14.30 -4.14
CA LEU A 112 17.02 13.81 -2.88
C LEU A 112 16.03 14.00 -1.72
N GLY A 113 15.33 15.15 -1.69
CA GLY A 113 14.24 15.38 -0.74
C GLY A 113 13.11 14.36 -0.90
N ARG A 114 12.76 14.01 -2.14
CA ARG A 114 11.76 12.99 -2.45
C ARG A 114 12.19 11.60 -2.01
N LEU A 115 13.43 11.20 -2.27
CA LEU A 115 13.99 9.91 -1.84
C LEU A 115 14.07 9.81 -0.32
N LEU A 116 14.45 10.89 0.37
CA LEU A 116 14.44 10.93 1.83
C LEU A 116 13.01 10.77 2.38
N PHE A 117 12.03 11.42 1.74
CA PHE A 117 10.63 11.23 2.08
C PHE A 117 10.19 9.78 1.82
N SER A 118 10.53 9.18 0.69
CA SER A 118 10.24 7.76 0.38
C SER A 118 10.80 6.83 1.45
N LEU A 119 12.02 7.06 1.93
CA LEU A 119 12.65 6.26 2.97
C LEU A 119 11.84 6.29 4.28
N GLY A 120 11.43 7.48 4.72
CA GLY A 120 10.60 7.66 5.92
C GLY A 120 9.16 7.18 5.73
N GLY A 121 8.56 7.47 4.57
CA GLY A 121 7.22 7.07 4.15
C GLY A 121 7.06 5.55 4.11
N SER A 122 8.07 4.86 3.56
CA SER A 122 8.14 3.40 3.53
C SER A 122 8.22 2.81 4.93
N ALA A 123 8.97 3.44 5.85
CA ALA A 123 9.05 3.02 7.24
C ALA A 123 7.66 3.09 7.90
N VAL A 124 7.02 4.26 7.89
CA VAL A 124 5.72 4.45 8.55
C VAL A 124 4.60 3.64 7.90
N SER A 125 4.60 3.49 6.57
CA SER A 125 3.64 2.66 5.85
C SER A 125 3.76 1.18 6.22
N THR A 126 4.98 0.65 6.30
CA THR A 126 5.24 -0.74 6.74
C THR A 126 4.76 -0.96 8.18
N MET A 127 4.90 0.06 9.04
CA MET A 127 4.50 -0.04 10.44
C MET A 127 2.99 -0.11 10.65
N VAL A 128 2.18 0.44 9.73
CA VAL A 128 0.71 0.27 9.78
C VAL A 128 0.35 -1.22 9.85
N THR A 129 1.03 -2.05 9.07
CA THR A 129 0.80 -3.51 9.06
C THR A 129 1.56 -4.24 10.17
N ALA A 130 2.77 -3.79 10.54
CA ALA A 130 3.58 -4.48 11.54
C ALA A 130 3.06 -4.31 12.98
N VAL A 131 2.41 -3.17 13.28
CA VAL A 131 1.83 -2.91 14.62
C VAL A 131 0.51 -3.67 14.82
N LEU A 132 -0.18 -4.02 13.74
CA LEU A 132 -1.52 -4.65 13.79
C LEU A 132 -1.54 -5.92 14.65
N PRO A 133 -0.65 -6.93 14.47
CA PRO A 133 -0.69 -8.16 15.27
C PRO A 133 -0.45 -7.90 16.77
N ALA A 134 0.46 -6.99 17.12
CA ALA A 134 0.79 -6.65 18.50
C ALA A 134 -0.38 -5.96 19.23
N VAL A 135 -1.22 -5.22 18.50
CA VAL A 135 -2.43 -4.58 19.04
C VAL A 135 -3.64 -5.54 19.04
N ALA A 136 -3.70 -6.46 18.08
CA ALA A 136 -4.80 -7.39 17.85
C ALA A 136 -4.73 -8.70 18.66
N GLY A 137 -3.54 -9.10 19.12
CA GLY A 137 -3.33 -10.38 19.80
C GLY A 137 -4.26 -10.53 21.00
N SER A 138 -4.66 -11.75 21.35
CA SER A 138 -5.18 -12.08 22.69
C SER A 138 -4.08 -12.86 23.41
N HIS A 139 -3.90 -12.64 24.72
CA HIS A 139 -2.89 -13.31 25.55
C HIS A 139 -2.62 -14.76 25.10
N SER A 140 -1.44 -14.99 24.54
CA SER A 140 -0.86 -16.32 24.36
C SER A 140 -0.47 -16.85 25.73
N SER A 141 -1.41 -17.45 26.45
CA SER A 141 -1.07 -18.43 27.47
C SER A 141 -0.35 -19.61 26.80
N PRO A 142 0.65 -20.24 27.46
CA PRO A 142 1.41 -21.35 26.89
C PRO A 142 0.49 -22.52 26.50
N PRO A 143 0.89 -23.39 25.56
CA PRO A 143 0.01 -24.35 24.91
C PRO A 143 -0.41 -25.41 25.93
N LYS A 144 -1.64 -25.35 26.41
CA LYS A 144 -2.33 -26.51 26.98
C LYS A 144 -3.44 -26.88 26.04
N HIS A 145 -3.28 -28.05 25.43
CA HIS A 145 -4.22 -28.81 24.62
C HIS A 145 -5.66 -28.28 24.64
N LYS A 146 -6.14 -27.81 23.49
CA LYS A 146 -7.54 -27.93 23.06
C LYS A 146 -7.67 -27.65 21.56
N ALA A 147 -7.71 -28.74 20.80
CA ALA A 147 -8.34 -28.76 19.48
C ALA A 147 -9.79 -28.26 19.61
N ALA A 148 -10.27 -27.57 18.57
CA ALA A 148 -11.59 -26.92 18.43
C ALA A 148 -11.70 -25.45 18.89
N SER A 149 -11.00 -24.52 18.22
CA SER A 149 -11.45 -23.11 18.14
C SER A 149 -10.97 -22.28 16.92
N ASP A 150 -10.61 -22.91 15.79
CA ASP A 150 -10.05 -22.20 14.63
C ASP A 150 -11.00 -21.23 13.90
N SER A 151 -12.30 -21.21 14.24
CA SER A 151 -13.26 -20.30 13.58
C SER A 151 -13.49 -18.95 14.27
N LYS A 152 -13.12 -18.79 15.55
CA LYS A 152 -13.35 -17.51 16.29
C LYS A 152 -12.15 -16.56 16.26
N MET A 153 -10.93 -17.08 16.14
CA MET A 153 -9.68 -16.29 16.07
C MET A 153 -9.62 -15.35 14.84
N ASN A 154 -10.23 -15.75 13.73
CA ASN A 154 -10.22 -14.99 12.47
C ASN A 154 -11.16 -13.76 12.47
N THR A 155 -12.11 -13.68 13.41
CA THR A 155 -13.17 -12.65 13.40
C THR A 155 -12.78 -11.32 14.06
N THR A 156 -11.82 -11.33 15.00
CA THR A 156 -11.35 -10.12 15.71
C THR A 156 -10.25 -9.39 14.94
N SER A 157 -9.28 -10.12 14.38
CA SER A 157 -8.20 -9.54 13.57
C SER A 157 -8.73 -8.88 12.28
N SER A 158 -9.72 -9.49 11.63
CA SER A 158 -10.37 -8.93 10.45
C SER A 158 -11.17 -7.64 10.72
N ARG A 159 -11.84 -7.54 11.88
CA ARG A 159 -12.53 -6.31 12.30
C ARG A 159 -11.54 -5.17 12.55
N LEU A 160 -10.42 -5.45 13.22
CA LEU A 160 -9.40 -4.43 13.48
C LEU A 160 -8.72 -3.96 12.19
N ALA A 161 -8.41 -4.88 11.27
CA ALA A 161 -7.91 -4.51 9.93
C ALA A 161 -8.89 -3.57 9.18
N GLY A 162 -10.20 -3.77 9.35
CA GLY A 162 -11.22 -2.86 8.83
C GLY A 162 -11.15 -1.44 9.41
N PHE A 163 -10.95 -1.31 10.74
CA PHE A 163 -10.74 0.00 11.38
C PHE A 163 -9.46 0.67 10.91
N VAL A 164 -8.38 -0.09 10.76
CA VAL A 164 -7.09 0.41 10.24
C VAL A 164 -7.28 0.98 8.83
N GLY A 165 -7.97 0.25 7.94
CA GLY A 165 -8.28 0.72 6.59
C GLY A 165 -9.14 1.99 6.59
N MET A 166 -10.15 2.06 7.46
CA MET A 166 -11.00 3.26 7.60
C MET A 166 -10.20 4.46 8.09
N CYS A 167 -9.38 4.30 9.13
CA CYS A 167 -8.50 5.35 9.65
C CYS A 167 -7.48 5.83 8.61
N ALA A 168 -6.88 4.90 7.86
CA ALA A 168 -6.00 5.20 6.73
C ALA A 168 -6.72 6.04 5.64
N GLY A 169 -7.96 5.67 5.28
CA GLY A 169 -8.78 6.43 4.34
C GLY A 169 -9.17 7.82 4.86
N CYS A 170 -9.50 7.96 6.14
CA CYS A 170 -9.69 9.26 6.78
C CYS A 170 -8.42 10.13 6.72
N GLY A 171 -7.23 9.52 6.84
CA GLY A 171 -5.94 10.18 6.65
C GLY A 171 -5.79 10.82 5.27
N ALA A 172 -6.19 10.12 4.21
CA ALA A 172 -6.20 10.68 2.86
C ALA A 172 -7.14 11.90 2.75
N LEU A 173 -8.31 11.85 3.38
CA LEU A 173 -9.23 13.00 3.43
C LEU A 173 -8.67 14.17 4.24
N ILE A 174 -7.94 13.91 5.34
CA ILE A 174 -7.23 14.96 6.09
C ILE A 174 -6.20 15.65 5.18
N ALA A 175 -5.42 14.89 4.43
CA ALA A 175 -4.44 15.46 3.51
C ALA A 175 -5.09 16.38 2.47
N LEU A 176 -6.21 15.95 1.90
CA LEU A 176 -6.89 16.68 0.84
C LEU A 176 -7.70 17.87 1.36
N VAL A 177 -8.44 17.74 2.46
CA VAL A 177 -9.30 18.81 2.98
C VAL A 177 -8.52 19.82 3.83
N VAL A 178 -7.49 19.36 4.53
CA VAL A 178 -6.72 20.19 5.47
C VAL A 178 -5.40 20.63 4.84
N PHE A 179 -4.52 19.70 4.45
CA PHE A 179 -3.13 20.04 4.08
C PHE A 179 -2.99 20.66 2.69
N LEU A 180 -3.62 20.09 1.66
CA LEU A 180 -3.50 20.55 0.28
C LEU A 180 -4.04 21.98 0.05
N PRO A 181 -5.10 22.45 0.75
CA PRO A 181 -5.58 23.82 0.64
C PRO A 181 -4.85 24.83 1.53
N LEU A 182 -3.89 24.40 2.38
CA LEU A 182 -3.12 25.33 3.24
C LEU A 182 -2.39 26.42 2.44
N PRO A 183 -1.69 26.13 1.32
CA PRO A 183 -1.01 27.17 0.54
C PRO A 183 -2.01 28.22 0.07
N ALA A 184 -3.19 27.78 -0.37
CA ALA A 184 -4.26 28.64 -0.83
C ALA A 184 -4.76 29.58 0.30
N ARG A 185 -4.90 29.06 1.54
CA ARG A 185 -5.27 29.88 2.71
C ARG A 185 -4.21 30.91 3.08
N PHE A 186 -2.93 30.57 2.99
CA PHE A 186 -1.85 31.53 3.24
C PHE A 186 -1.77 32.63 2.18
N GLN A 187 -2.02 32.29 0.91
CA GLN A 187 -2.11 33.28 -0.17
C GLN A 187 -3.24 34.30 0.11
N GLN A 188 -4.38 33.86 0.65
CA GLN A 188 -5.46 34.77 1.05
C GLN A 188 -5.04 35.77 2.13
N TRP A 189 -4.11 35.40 3.00
CA TRP A 189 -3.59 36.27 4.06
C TRP A 189 -2.53 37.28 3.61
N GLY A 190 -2.17 37.29 2.32
CA GLY A 190 -1.20 38.26 1.81
C GLY A 190 0.12 37.66 1.33
N LEU A 191 0.43 36.41 1.71
CA LEU A 191 1.71 35.78 1.41
C LEU A 191 1.90 35.50 -0.09
N SER A 192 3.17 35.40 -0.51
CA SER A 192 3.54 35.01 -1.88
C SER A 192 3.27 33.50 -2.11
N PRO A 193 3.11 33.03 -3.36
CA PRO A 193 2.86 31.61 -3.64
C PRO A 193 3.94 30.67 -3.12
N ALA A 194 5.21 30.97 -3.38
CA ALA A 194 6.34 30.17 -2.90
C ALA A 194 6.41 30.12 -1.37
N GLU A 195 6.23 31.26 -0.70
CA GLU A 195 6.25 31.33 0.77
C GLU A 195 5.04 30.59 1.39
N SER A 196 3.87 30.65 0.75
CA SER A 196 2.67 29.93 1.19
C SER A 196 2.87 28.41 1.14
N ILE A 197 3.55 27.91 0.10
CA ILE A 197 3.92 26.49 -0.01
C ILE A 197 4.90 26.11 1.10
N GLN A 198 5.95 26.92 1.32
CA GLN A 198 6.93 26.68 2.37
C GLN A 198 6.30 26.57 3.75
N HIS A 199 5.48 27.55 4.16
CA HIS A 199 4.79 27.53 5.45
C HIS A 199 3.85 26.32 5.60
N SER A 200 3.17 25.93 4.52
CA SER A 200 2.32 24.73 4.53
C SER A 200 3.12 23.46 4.80
N TYR A 201 4.26 23.29 4.12
CA TYR A 201 5.15 22.15 4.34
C TYR A 201 5.75 22.15 5.74
N TYR A 202 6.12 23.31 6.29
CA TYR A 202 6.60 23.41 7.67
C TYR A 202 5.56 23.00 8.71
N ILE A 203 4.28 23.36 8.50
CA ILE A 203 3.19 22.90 9.36
C ILE A 203 3.02 21.39 9.27
N VAL A 204 2.99 20.82 8.06
CA VAL A 204 2.85 19.37 7.88
C VAL A 204 4.06 18.63 8.49
N ALA A 205 5.27 19.19 8.36
CA ALA A 205 6.47 18.66 9.01
C ALA A 205 6.37 18.70 10.54
N ALA A 206 5.87 19.79 11.12
CA ALA A 206 5.64 19.92 12.56
C ALA A 206 4.61 18.90 13.06
N VAL A 207 3.54 18.66 12.29
CA VAL A 207 2.57 17.59 12.57
C VAL A 207 3.24 16.21 12.52
N SER A 208 4.08 15.93 11.51
CA SER A 208 4.84 14.66 11.45
C SER A 208 5.75 14.48 12.65
N LEU A 209 6.44 15.54 13.09
CA LEU A 209 7.29 15.51 14.28
C LEU A 209 6.47 15.27 15.56
N LEU A 210 5.29 15.89 15.67
CA LEU A 210 4.37 15.63 16.78
C LEU A 210 3.93 14.16 16.80
N ILE A 211 3.56 13.58 15.65
CA ILE A 211 3.22 12.15 15.55
C ILE A 211 4.42 11.27 15.91
N SER A 212 5.64 11.64 15.53
CA SER A 212 6.87 10.93 15.94
C SER A 212 7.00 10.85 17.47
N VAL A 213 6.80 11.98 18.15
CA VAL A 213 6.83 12.07 19.62
C VAL A 213 5.68 11.25 20.24
N LEU A 214 4.47 11.34 19.69
CA LEU A 214 3.33 10.55 20.14
C LEU A 214 3.56 9.05 19.97
N CYS A 215 4.18 8.61 18.88
CA CYS A 215 4.56 7.21 18.67
C CYS A 215 5.62 6.76 19.68
N PHE A 216 6.59 7.63 19.98
CA PHE A 216 7.66 7.33 20.94
C PHE A 216 7.11 7.07 22.35
N PHE A 217 6.12 7.83 22.81
CA PHE A 217 5.50 7.61 24.11
C PHE A 217 4.36 6.60 24.06
N GLY A 218 3.58 6.62 22.99
CA GLY A 218 2.34 5.87 22.86
C GLY A 218 2.51 4.40 22.53
N LEU A 219 3.59 4.01 21.84
CA LEU A 219 3.90 2.60 21.54
C LEU A 219 4.89 1.98 22.54
N ARG A 220 5.10 2.62 23.69
CA ARG A 220 5.99 2.10 24.73
C ARG A 220 5.43 0.83 25.35
N ASN A 221 6.27 -0.17 25.58
CA ASN A 221 5.93 -1.47 26.18
C ASN A 221 4.76 -2.17 25.45
N LEU A 222 4.86 -2.24 24.13
CA LEU A 222 3.86 -2.93 23.31
C LEU A 222 3.93 -4.44 23.61
N PRO A 223 2.79 -5.13 23.82
CA PRO A 223 2.79 -6.57 24.07
C PRO A 223 3.45 -7.33 22.90
N GLY A 224 4.40 -8.22 23.18
CA GLY A 224 5.13 -8.99 22.16
C GLY A 224 6.40 -8.31 21.61
N GLU A 225 6.72 -7.09 22.08
CA GLU A 225 7.94 -6.35 21.71
C GLU A 225 8.98 -6.31 22.85
N GLU A 226 8.77 -7.10 23.91
CA GLU A 226 9.66 -7.19 25.07
C GLU A 226 11.00 -7.83 24.66
N GLY A 227 12.11 -7.08 24.75
CA GLY A 227 13.46 -7.54 24.36
C GLY A 227 13.98 -6.96 23.04
N LYS A 228 13.15 -6.25 22.26
CA LYS A 228 13.59 -5.55 21.05
C LYS A 228 14.14 -4.18 21.41
N ALA A 229 15.43 -3.98 21.19
CA ALA A 229 16.14 -2.72 21.44
C ALA A 229 17.33 -2.57 20.50
N TRP A 230 17.86 -1.35 20.35
CA TRP A 230 19.06 -1.09 19.54
C TRP A 230 20.27 -1.94 19.93
N SER A 231 20.34 -2.40 21.18
CA SER A 231 21.38 -3.31 21.66
C SER A 231 21.37 -4.68 20.98
N SER A 232 20.21 -5.17 20.51
CA SER A 232 20.13 -6.48 19.82
C SER A 232 20.79 -6.49 18.44
N LEU A 233 20.98 -5.32 17.82
CA LEU A 233 21.74 -5.18 16.57
C LEU A 233 23.26 -5.26 16.78
N TRP A 234 23.75 -4.77 17.92
CA TRP A 234 25.19 -4.78 18.24
C TRP A 234 25.63 -6.04 18.99
N SER A 235 24.74 -6.72 19.70
CA SER A 235 25.04 -8.01 20.36
C SER A 235 25.11 -9.20 19.40
N ALA A 236 24.90 -9.00 18.09
CA ALA A 236 25.06 -10.06 17.09
C ALA A 236 26.52 -10.35 16.72
N ASP A 237 27.50 -9.67 17.33
CA ASP A 237 28.94 -9.80 17.01
C ASP A 237 29.85 -9.98 18.25
N GLY A 238 29.33 -10.43 19.39
CA GLY A 238 30.18 -10.62 20.58
C GLY A 238 29.64 -11.56 21.66
N ASN A 239 30.32 -12.70 21.80
CA ASN A 239 30.25 -13.70 22.88
C ASN A 239 28.96 -14.51 23.03
N GLU A 240 28.83 -15.57 22.22
CA GLU A 240 28.33 -16.86 22.72
C GLU A 240 29.55 -17.68 23.15
N GLU A 241 29.70 -17.93 24.46
CA GLU A 241 30.60 -18.98 24.96
C GLU A 241 30.06 -20.35 24.50
N PRO A 242 30.93 -21.29 24.09
CA PRO A 242 30.50 -22.59 23.61
C PRO A 242 30.18 -23.49 24.80
N ASP A 243 28.90 -23.55 25.20
CA ASP A 243 28.45 -24.69 25.99
C ASP A 243 28.06 -25.84 25.04
N GLY A 244 28.55 -27.03 25.37
CA GLY A 244 28.67 -28.18 24.47
C GLY A 244 27.33 -28.77 24.03
N GLY A 245 26.77 -28.22 22.96
CA GLY A 245 25.71 -28.81 22.16
C GLY A 245 25.98 -28.53 20.69
N GLU A 246 25.80 -29.53 19.84
CA GLU A 246 26.13 -29.47 18.40
C GLU A 246 25.69 -28.15 17.74
N PRO A 247 26.55 -27.53 16.91
CA PRO A 247 26.27 -26.23 16.33
C PRO A 247 25.13 -26.34 15.31
N CYS A 248 23.91 -26.05 15.75
CA CYS A 248 22.78 -25.80 14.89
C CYS A 248 23.06 -24.50 14.11
N SER A 249 23.62 -24.64 12.90
CA SER A 249 24.00 -23.57 11.98
C SER A 249 22.80 -22.65 11.60
N TYR A 250 22.46 -21.70 12.47
CA TYR A 250 21.53 -20.59 12.18
C TYR A 250 22.24 -19.34 11.66
N ALA A 251 23.57 -19.34 11.60
CA ALA A 251 24.39 -18.17 11.27
C ALA A 251 25.16 -18.30 9.94
N ARG A 252 24.52 -18.77 8.85
CA ARG A 252 24.98 -18.49 7.47
C ARG A 252 23.93 -18.87 6.41
N LYS A 253 23.17 -17.88 5.91
CA LYS A 253 22.66 -17.77 4.52
C LYS A 253 21.73 -16.56 4.39
N PHE A 254 22.31 -15.37 4.30
CA PHE A 254 21.66 -14.22 3.65
C PHE A 254 21.69 -14.37 2.10
N GLN A 255 21.81 -15.59 1.57
CA GLN A 255 22.15 -15.81 0.17
C GLN A 255 21.15 -16.76 -0.49
N LEU A 256 20.28 -16.17 -1.33
CA LEU A 256 19.71 -16.73 -2.57
C LEU A 256 18.41 -17.59 -2.61
N PRO A 257 17.76 -18.11 -1.53
CA PRO A 257 16.51 -18.86 -1.68
C PRO A 257 15.25 -17.99 -1.79
N TYR A 258 15.29 -16.69 -1.51
CA TYR A 258 14.10 -15.82 -1.58
C TYR A 258 13.73 -15.48 -3.04
N LEU A 259 14.72 -15.17 -3.89
CA LEU A 259 14.49 -14.83 -5.30
C LEU A 259 13.97 -16.03 -6.10
N GLU A 260 14.51 -17.22 -5.88
CA GLU A 260 14.01 -18.45 -6.51
C GLU A 260 12.55 -18.74 -6.10
N ARG A 261 12.21 -18.52 -4.83
CA ARG A 261 10.84 -18.70 -4.31
C ARG A 261 9.87 -17.63 -4.82
N LEU A 262 10.35 -16.40 -4.96
CA LEU A 262 9.59 -15.31 -5.56
C LEU A 262 9.35 -15.60 -7.05
N GLY A 263 10.35 -16.13 -7.75
CA GLY A 263 10.22 -16.66 -9.12
C GLY A 263 9.19 -17.80 -9.21
N ALA A 264 9.17 -18.72 -8.24
CA ALA A 264 8.15 -19.78 -8.18
C ALA A 264 6.74 -19.22 -7.95
N ALA A 265 6.57 -18.24 -7.06
CA ALA A 265 5.29 -17.56 -6.83
C ALA A 265 4.81 -16.73 -8.03
N PHE A 266 5.76 -16.17 -8.80
CA PHE A 266 5.50 -15.48 -10.06
C PHE A 266 4.99 -16.46 -11.12
N LEU A 267 5.70 -17.58 -11.33
CA LEU A 267 5.29 -18.61 -12.28
C LEU A 267 3.96 -19.27 -11.89
N LEU A 268 3.72 -19.46 -10.60
CA LEU A 268 2.45 -19.96 -10.07
C LEU A 268 1.29 -19.02 -10.40
N GLY A 269 1.53 -17.71 -10.44
CA GLY A 269 0.56 -16.73 -10.91
C GLY A 269 0.05 -17.07 -12.32
N PHE A 270 0.93 -17.42 -13.26
CA PHE A 270 0.50 -17.81 -14.61
C PHE A 270 -0.24 -19.15 -14.67
N ARG A 271 -0.02 -20.03 -13.69
CA ARG A 271 -0.69 -21.34 -13.62
C ARG A 271 -2.08 -21.25 -12.99
N ASN A 272 -2.28 -20.33 -12.05
CA ASN A 272 -3.56 -20.14 -11.38
C ASN A 272 -4.17 -18.78 -11.74
N SER A 273 -5.26 -18.82 -12.52
CA SER A 273 -5.97 -17.63 -13.00
C SER A 273 -6.44 -16.69 -11.88
N GLU A 274 -6.83 -17.21 -10.71
CA GLU A 274 -7.25 -16.37 -9.58
C GLU A 274 -6.08 -15.56 -9.03
N ILE A 275 -4.91 -16.19 -8.88
CA ILE A 275 -3.69 -15.51 -8.42
C ILE A 275 -3.24 -14.47 -9.45
N PHE A 276 -3.29 -14.80 -10.74
CA PHE A 276 -2.97 -13.85 -11.81
C PHE A 276 -3.89 -12.62 -11.79
N ILE A 277 -5.21 -12.83 -11.67
CA ILE A 277 -6.18 -11.73 -11.57
C ILE A 277 -5.94 -10.91 -10.31
N GLY A 278 -5.56 -11.56 -9.20
CA GLY A 278 -5.13 -10.88 -7.98
C GLY A 278 -3.93 -9.96 -8.23
N TYR A 279 -2.88 -10.44 -8.89
CA TYR A 279 -1.68 -9.65 -9.24
C TYR A 279 -2.00 -8.49 -10.17
N LEU A 280 -2.77 -8.73 -11.24
CA LEU A 280 -3.18 -7.68 -12.17
C LEU A 280 -4.11 -6.66 -11.49
N GLY A 281 -4.97 -7.12 -10.58
CA GLY A 281 -5.79 -6.26 -9.73
C GLY A 281 -4.94 -5.36 -8.82
N GLY A 282 -3.89 -5.90 -8.20
CA GLY A 282 -2.94 -5.13 -7.40
C GLY A 282 -2.19 -4.07 -8.21
N PHE A 283 -1.79 -4.41 -9.44
CA PHE A 283 -1.20 -3.48 -10.41
C PHE A 283 -2.14 -2.29 -10.69
N VAL A 284 -3.40 -2.56 -11.06
CA VAL A 284 -4.38 -1.50 -11.36
C VAL A 284 -4.72 -0.68 -10.12
N ALA A 285 -4.87 -1.33 -8.97
CA ALA A 285 -5.19 -0.69 -7.70
C ALA A 285 -4.14 0.33 -7.28
N ARG A 286 -2.85 -0.05 -7.34
CA ARG A 286 -1.74 0.82 -6.96
C ARG A 286 -1.50 1.94 -7.98
N ALA A 287 -1.56 1.63 -9.27
CA ALA A 287 -1.51 2.64 -10.33
C ALA A 287 -2.64 3.68 -10.16
N SER A 288 -3.87 3.24 -9.89
CA SER A 288 -5.03 4.14 -9.67
C SER A 288 -4.82 5.10 -8.51
N SER A 289 -4.18 4.66 -7.43
CA SER A 289 -3.87 5.53 -6.29
C SER A 289 -2.95 6.70 -6.69
N VAL A 290 -1.97 6.45 -7.54
CA VAL A 290 -1.07 7.49 -8.05
C VAL A 290 -1.75 8.33 -9.14
N GLY A 291 -2.57 7.71 -9.99
CA GLY A 291 -3.43 8.43 -10.93
C GLY A 291 -4.26 9.51 -10.24
N ILE A 292 -4.92 9.15 -9.14
CA ILE A 292 -5.76 10.07 -8.37
C ILE A 292 -4.92 11.08 -7.57
N SER A 293 -3.92 10.62 -6.82
CA SER A 293 -3.19 11.50 -5.91
C SER A 293 -2.14 12.39 -6.56
N LEU A 294 -1.64 12.06 -7.75
CA LEU A 294 -0.58 12.81 -8.44
C LEU A 294 -1.04 13.38 -9.77
N PHE A 295 -1.63 12.56 -10.66
CA PHE A 295 -1.96 13.01 -12.01
C PHE A 295 -3.21 13.90 -12.08
N ILE A 296 -4.20 13.72 -11.22
CA ILE A 296 -5.37 14.64 -11.18
C ILE A 296 -4.94 16.04 -10.72
N PRO A 297 -4.21 16.22 -9.60
CA PRO A 297 -3.67 17.52 -9.24
C PRO A 297 -2.75 18.12 -10.30
N LEU A 298 -1.91 17.31 -10.96
CA LEU A 298 -1.08 17.76 -12.08
C LEU A 298 -1.91 18.27 -13.26
N ALA A 299 -2.93 17.52 -13.69
CA ALA A 299 -3.80 17.90 -14.80
C ALA A 299 -4.58 19.19 -14.51
N VAL A 300 -5.09 19.34 -13.28
CA VAL A 300 -5.75 20.58 -12.84
C VAL A 300 -4.77 21.75 -12.84
N ASN A 301 -3.58 21.57 -12.25
CA ASN A 301 -2.56 22.62 -12.21
C ASN A 301 -2.14 23.07 -13.62
N HIS A 302 -1.85 22.11 -14.50
CA HIS A 302 -1.49 22.37 -15.89
C HIS A 302 -2.62 23.11 -16.64
N TYR A 303 -3.88 22.71 -16.46
CA TYR A 303 -5.02 23.39 -17.08
C TYR A 303 -5.12 24.87 -16.68
N TYR A 304 -4.98 25.18 -15.39
CA TYR A 304 -5.07 26.56 -14.89
C TYR A 304 -3.89 27.42 -15.36
N ARG A 305 -2.69 26.84 -15.49
CA ARG A 305 -1.51 27.55 -16.04
C ARG A 305 -1.64 27.78 -17.54
N LYS A 306 -1.97 26.75 -18.32
CA LYS A 306 -2.08 26.84 -19.78
C LYS A 306 -3.21 27.76 -20.24
N SER A 307 -4.30 27.81 -19.47
CA SER A 307 -5.42 28.73 -19.74
C SER A 307 -5.13 30.18 -19.35
N GLY A 308 -3.92 30.49 -18.85
CA GLY A 308 -3.55 31.83 -18.38
C GLY A 308 -4.28 32.28 -17.12
N LEU A 309 -5.10 31.41 -16.51
CA LEU A 309 -5.85 31.74 -15.30
C LEU A 309 -4.89 31.95 -14.12
N CYS A 310 -3.74 31.29 -14.08
CA CYS A 310 -2.74 31.46 -13.02
C CYS A 310 -1.73 32.60 -13.24
N GLY A 311 -1.77 33.34 -14.36
CA GLY A 311 -0.76 34.35 -14.72
C GLY A 311 -1.31 35.77 -14.84
N SER A 312 -0.47 36.77 -14.56
CA SER A 312 -0.77 38.18 -14.86
C SER A 312 -1.00 38.34 -16.37
N PRO A 313 -2.14 38.90 -16.83
CA PRO A 313 -2.25 39.34 -18.20
C PRO A 313 -1.32 40.54 -18.38
N ASP A 314 -0.59 40.57 -19.50
CA ASP A 314 0.29 41.65 -19.91
C ASP A 314 -0.26 43.04 -19.57
N GLY A 315 0.43 43.76 -18.69
CA GLY A 315 0.42 45.23 -18.62
C GLY A 315 -0.89 45.97 -18.31
N GLU A 316 -2.05 45.31 -18.20
CA GLU A 316 -3.31 45.98 -17.87
C GLU A 316 -3.74 45.71 -16.43
N VAL A 317 -4.07 46.80 -15.73
CA VAL A 317 -4.38 46.86 -14.30
C VAL A 317 -5.71 46.15 -14.02
N ALA A 318 -5.69 44.82 -13.96
CA ALA A 318 -6.66 44.06 -13.19
C ALA A 318 -6.31 44.22 -11.70
N SER A 319 -7.31 44.50 -10.86
CA SER A 319 -7.12 44.73 -9.42
C SER A 319 -6.24 43.62 -8.80
N PRO A 320 -5.27 43.94 -7.92
CA PRO A 320 -4.34 42.96 -7.32
C PRO A 320 -5.00 41.76 -6.63
N GLY A 321 -6.31 41.85 -6.32
CA GLY A 321 -7.11 40.79 -5.73
C GLY A 321 -7.59 39.70 -6.71
N ASP A 322 -7.64 39.95 -8.01
CA ASP A 322 -8.20 38.98 -8.98
C ASP A 322 -7.14 38.07 -9.61
N ILE A 323 -5.90 38.56 -9.75
CA ILE A 323 -4.73 37.74 -10.14
C ILE A 323 -4.38 36.73 -9.03
N LYS A 324 -4.57 37.12 -7.76
CA LYS A 324 -4.33 36.26 -6.58
C LYS A 324 -5.39 35.15 -6.40
N LYS A 325 -6.59 35.32 -6.96
CA LYS A 325 -7.71 34.38 -6.81
C LYS A 325 -7.65 33.16 -7.72
N SER A 326 -7.00 33.26 -8.87
CA SER A 326 -7.15 32.23 -9.90
C SER A 326 -6.20 31.05 -9.74
N CYS A 327 -5.01 31.21 -9.18
CA CYS A 327 -4.14 30.08 -8.83
C CYS A 327 -4.53 29.40 -7.50
N HIS A 328 -5.18 30.15 -6.61
CA HIS A 328 -5.90 29.60 -5.45
C HIS A 328 -6.97 28.58 -5.88
N LYS A 329 -7.72 28.86 -6.96
CA LYS A 329 -8.76 27.95 -7.46
C LYS A 329 -8.18 26.60 -7.90
N ALA A 330 -6.96 26.55 -8.44
CA ALA A 330 -6.32 25.30 -8.83
C ALA A 330 -6.11 24.34 -7.65
N TYR A 331 -5.57 24.84 -6.52
CA TYR A 331 -5.40 24.04 -5.30
C TYR A 331 -6.74 23.52 -4.76
N VAL A 332 -7.74 24.41 -4.68
CA VAL A 332 -9.06 24.06 -4.16
C VAL A 332 -9.75 23.05 -5.07
N LEU A 333 -9.69 23.24 -6.38
CA LEU A 333 -10.30 22.31 -7.34
C LEU A 333 -9.58 20.95 -7.33
N ALA A 334 -8.24 20.93 -7.38
CA ALA A 334 -7.45 19.70 -7.31
C ALA A 334 -7.77 18.91 -6.03
N SER A 335 -7.86 19.62 -4.89
CA SER A 335 -8.29 19.09 -3.61
C SER A 335 -9.70 18.51 -3.66
N ILE A 336 -10.67 19.25 -4.21
CA ILE A 336 -12.07 18.81 -4.29
C ILE A 336 -12.21 17.56 -5.15
N LEU A 337 -11.64 17.56 -6.36
CA LEU A 337 -11.79 16.43 -7.29
C LEU A 337 -11.17 15.16 -6.70
N THR A 338 -9.93 15.26 -6.22
CA THR A 338 -9.23 14.15 -5.55
C THR A 338 -9.99 13.70 -4.30
N GLY A 339 -10.48 14.65 -3.51
CA GLY A 339 -11.23 14.40 -2.27
C GLY A 339 -12.56 13.68 -2.51
N VAL A 340 -13.31 14.05 -3.55
CA VAL A 340 -14.57 13.38 -3.93
C VAL A 340 -14.31 11.93 -4.32
N SER A 341 -13.26 11.67 -5.10
CA SER A 341 -12.88 10.30 -5.47
C SER A 341 -12.54 9.47 -4.24
N GLN A 342 -11.71 9.99 -3.33
CA GLN A 342 -11.32 9.29 -2.09
C GLN A 342 -12.49 9.11 -1.12
N LEU A 343 -13.41 10.08 -1.03
CA LEU A 343 -14.60 9.98 -0.18
C LEU A 343 -15.55 8.90 -0.69
N ILE A 344 -15.82 8.88 -2.00
CA ILE A 344 -16.66 7.85 -2.62
C ILE A 344 -16.00 6.48 -2.50
N ALA A 345 -14.68 6.39 -2.68
CA ALA A 345 -13.92 5.17 -2.43
C ALA A 345 -14.11 4.67 -0.99
N LEU A 346 -13.98 5.54 0.02
CA LEU A 346 -14.15 5.19 1.44
C LEU A 346 -15.57 4.69 1.74
N ILE A 347 -16.60 5.34 1.18
CA ILE A 347 -18.01 4.94 1.35
C ILE A 347 -18.29 3.61 0.64
N ALA A 348 -17.69 3.37 -0.53
CA ALA A 348 -17.90 2.16 -1.30
C ALA A 348 -17.09 0.96 -0.77
N ALA A 349 -16.04 1.18 0.03
CA ALA A 349 -15.15 0.11 0.52
C ALA A 349 -15.90 -1.02 1.26
N PRO A 350 -16.82 -0.75 2.22
CA PRO A 350 -17.57 -1.81 2.90
C PRO A 350 -18.50 -2.57 1.94
N ALA A 351 -19.09 -1.88 0.97
CA ALA A 351 -19.97 -2.49 -0.02
C ALA A 351 -19.19 -3.46 -0.92
N PHE A 352 -18.02 -3.05 -1.43
CA PHE A 352 -17.14 -3.93 -2.19
C PHE A 352 -16.62 -5.10 -1.35
N GLY A 353 -16.31 -4.88 -0.07
CA GLY A 353 -15.92 -5.95 0.86
C GLY A 353 -17.00 -7.02 0.99
N TYR A 354 -18.26 -6.60 1.20
CA TYR A 354 -19.40 -7.50 1.28
C TYR A 354 -19.70 -8.22 -0.05
N LEU A 355 -19.71 -7.47 -1.17
CA LEU A 355 -20.02 -8.03 -2.48
C LEU A 355 -18.95 -9.01 -2.98
N SER A 356 -17.67 -8.73 -2.67
CA SER A 356 -16.55 -9.60 -3.04
C SER A 356 -16.64 -10.94 -2.32
N ASP A 357 -17.04 -10.95 -1.05
CA ASP A 357 -17.21 -12.19 -0.30
C ASP A 357 -18.37 -13.05 -0.83
N ARG A 358 -19.45 -12.41 -1.30
CA ARG A 358 -20.62 -13.10 -1.87
C ARG A 358 -20.41 -13.63 -3.30
N SER A 359 -19.57 -12.95 -4.09
CA SER A 359 -19.40 -13.22 -5.52
C SER A 359 -18.04 -13.83 -5.89
N ARG A 360 -17.52 -14.73 -5.03
CA ARG A 360 -16.18 -15.34 -5.22
C ARG A 360 -16.00 -16.04 -6.56
N ARG A 361 -17.03 -16.69 -7.10
CA ARG A 361 -16.92 -17.51 -8.33
C ARG A 361 -16.89 -16.74 -9.64
N ARG A 362 -17.42 -15.51 -9.68
CA ARG A 362 -17.64 -14.78 -10.95
C ARG A 362 -16.94 -13.42 -11.01
N HIS A 363 -16.22 -13.03 -9.96
CA HIS A 363 -15.51 -11.75 -9.86
C HIS A 363 -16.34 -10.52 -10.27
N VAL A 364 -17.68 -10.61 -10.21
CA VAL A 364 -18.61 -9.57 -10.68
C VAL A 364 -18.31 -8.18 -10.10
N PRO A 365 -18.05 -8.02 -8.79
CA PRO A 365 -17.72 -6.70 -8.25
C PRO A 365 -16.41 -6.15 -8.81
N LEU A 366 -15.39 -7.00 -9.06
CA LEU A 366 -14.15 -6.58 -9.69
C LEU A 366 -14.40 -6.09 -11.13
N LEU A 367 -15.19 -6.83 -11.91
CA LEU A 367 -15.54 -6.44 -13.29
C LEU A 367 -16.30 -5.12 -13.32
N GLY A 368 -17.26 -4.93 -12.41
CA GLY A 368 -18.00 -3.68 -12.27
C GLY A 368 -17.08 -2.49 -11.94
N ALA A 369 -16.12 -2.68 -11.03
CA ALA A 369 -15.14 -1.64 -10.70
C ALA A 369 -14.21 -1.32 -11.87
N CYS A 370 -13.75 -2.33 -12.62
CA CYS A 370 -12.92 -2.12 -13.80
C CYS A 370 -13.69 -1.38 -14.91
N PHE A 371 -14.96 -1.71 -15.12
CA PHE A 371 -15.81 -1.00 -16.06
C PHE A 371 -16.03 0.47 -15.65
N ALA A 372 -16.30 0.71 -14.36
CA ALA A 372 -16.38 2.06 -13.82
C ALA A 372 -15.07 2.85 -14.04
N GLY A 373 -13.91 2.19 -13.90
CA GLY A 373 -12.60 2.79 -14.15
C GLY A 373 -12.36 3.10 -15.61
N LEU A 374 -12.66 2.15 -16.50
CA LEU A 374 -12.57 2.34 -17.95
C LEU A 374 -13.39 3.55 -18.40
N VAL A 375 -14.64 3.64 -17.96
CA VAL A 375 -15.51 4.78 -18.27
C VAL A 375 -15.01 6.06 -17.60
N GLY A 376 -14.75 6.03 -16.29
CA GLY A 376 -14.36 7.20 -15.50
C GLY A 376 -13.08 7.86 -16.00
N TYR A 377 -12.00 7.11 -16.19
CA TYR A 377 -10.74 7.66 -16.68
C TYR A 377 -10.82 8.11 -18.14
N THR A 378 -11.54 7.39 -19.01
CA THR A 378 -11.72 7.80 -20.42
C THR A 378 -12.52 9.09 -20.51
N VAL A 379 -13.62 9.20 -19.76
CA VAL A 379 -14.43 10.42 -19.73
C VAL A 379 -13.62 11.57 -19.15
N PHE A 380 -12.87 11.34 -18.06
CA PHE A 380 -12.02 12.39 -17.47
C PHE A 380 -10.98 12.92 -18.46
N ALA A 381 -10.33 12.04 -19.22
CA ALA A 381 -9.36 12.42 -20.25
C ALA A 381 -9.95 13.25 -21.40
N LEU A 382 -11.24 13.05 -21.69
CA LEU A 382 -11.97 13.74 -22.76
C LEU A 382 -12.64 15.04 -22.30
N LEU A 383 -12.62 15.36 -21.00
CA LEU A 383 -13.24 16.56 -20.49
C LEU A 383 -12.52 17.81 -21.02
N PRO A 384 -13.26 18.77 -21.62
CA PRO A 384 -12.67 20.02 -22.09
C PRO A 384 -12.14 20.90 -20.96
N SER A 385 -12.80 20.86 -19.79
CA SER A 385 -12.37 21.56 -18.59
C SER A 385 -12.60 20.70 -17.33
N PRO A 386 -11.74 20.79 -16.31
CA PRO A 386 -11.96 20.16 -15.01
C PRO A 386 -12.86 21.01 -14.09
N GLU A 387 -13.34 22.18 -14.51
CA GLU A 387 -14.05 23.12 -13.66
C GLU A 387 -15.47 22.65 -13.30
N ILE A 388 -15.89 22.90 -12.06
CA ILE A 388 -17.20 22.50 -11.54
C ILE A 388 -18.31 23.48 -11.96
N SER A 389 -17.98 24.77 -12.05
CA SER A 389 -18.94 25.85 -12.34
C SER A 389 -18.25 26.98 -13.09
N GLY A 390 -18.88 27.48 -14.15
CA GLY A 390 -18.35 28.50 -15.07
C GLY A 390 -18.89 28.28 -16.49
N ASP A 391 -18.49 29.14 -17.45
CA ASP A 391 -18.97 29.09 -18.85
C ASP A 391 -18.60 27.77 -19.58
N HIS A 392 -17.56 27.07 -19.09
CA HIS A 392 -17.12 25.76 -19.57
C HIS A 392 -17.15 24.67 -18.49
N GLY A 393 -17.69 24.96 -17.30
CA GLY A 393 -17.71 24.04 -16.17
C GLY A 393 -18.87 23.04 -16.24
N ASN A 394 -18.62 21.79 -15.82
CA ASN A 394 -19.63 20.73 -15.82
C ASN A 394 -19.70 20.05 -14.45
N PRO A 395 -20.81 20.16 -13.69
CA PRO A 395 -20.98 19.43 -12.43
C PRO A 395 -20.89 17.90 -12.58
N GLY A 396 -21.07 17.37 -13.80
CA GLY A 396 -20.86 15.96 -14.14
C GLY A 396 -19.45 15.43 -13.83
N VAL A 397 -18.45 16.31 -13.67
CA VAL A 397 -17.11 15.91 -13.22
C VAL A 397 -17.15 15.16 -11.89
N PHE A 398 -18.09 15.47 -10.98
CA PHE A 398 -18.24 14.72 -9.72
C PHE A 398 -18.65 13.26 -9.93
N VAL A 399 -19.51 13.01 -10.93
CA VAL A 399 -19.92 11.64 -11.28
C VAL A 399 -18.71 10.89 -11.82
N VAL A 400 -17.92 11.52 -12.68
CA VAL A 400 -16.67 10.96 -13.23
C VAL A 400 -15.68 10.63 -12.11
N MET A 401 -15.44 11.57 -11.18
CA MET A 401 -14.58 11.36 -10.02
C MET A 401 -15.09 10.25 -9.09
N GLY A 402 -16.41 10.11 -8.97
CA GLY A 402 -17.03 9.00 -8.26
C GLY A 402 -16.77 7.64 -8.91
N LEU A 403 -16.87 7.55 -10.23
CA LEU A 403 -16.53 6.33 -10.99
C LEU A 403 -15.05 5.96 -10.82
N VAL A 404 -14.17 6.96 -10.87
CA VAL A 404 -12.73 6.79 -10.62
C VAL A 404 -12.46 6.27 -9.20
N GLY A 405 -13.16 6.81 -8.19
CA GLY A 405 -13.04 6.35 -6.79
C GLY A 405 -13.56 4.92 -6.58
N ILE A 406 -14.72 4.60 -7.17
CA ILE A 406 -15.32 3.26 -7.18
C ILE A 406 -14.36 2.24 -7.82
N SER A 407 -13.74 2.61 -8.94
CA SER A 407 -12.75 1.78 -9.62
C SER A 407 -11.53 1.49 -8.73
N GLN A 408 -10.94 2.53 -8.12
CA GLN A 408 -9.77 2.38 -7.26
C GLN A 408 -10.06 1.41 -6.10
N ILE A 409 -11.13 1.66 -5.32
CA ILE A 409 -11.41 0.83 -4.14
C ILE A 409 -11.87 -0.58 -4.52
N GLY A 410 -12.65 -0.71 -5.60
CA GLY A 410 -13.07 -2.01 -6.09
C GLY A 410 -11.89 -2.85 -6.55
N ALA A 411 -10.91 -2.25 -7.24
CA ALA A 411 -9.67 -2.92 -7.60
C ALA A 411 -8.87 -3.33 -6.34
N ILE A 412 -8.72 -2.44 -5.34
CA ILE A 412 -8.01 -2.76 -4.09
C ILE A 412 -8.67 -3.93 -3.34
N VAL A 413 -9.97 -3.82 -3.04
CA VAL A 413 -10.67 -4.76 -2.17
C VAL A 413 -10.90 -6.10 -2.86
N CYS A 414 -11.35 -6.09 -4.12
CA CYS A 414 -11.63 -7.32 -4.84
C CYS A 414 -10.36 -8.06 -5.24
N SER A 415 -9.27 -7.39 -5.61
CA SER A 415 -8.01 -8.09 -5.94
C SER A 415 -7.42 -8.83 -4.75
N LEU A 416 -7.43 -8.23 -3.55
CA LEU A 416 -7.02 -8.89 -2.31
C LEU A 416 -7.92 -10.10 -1.97
N SER A 417 -9.23 -9.96 -2.19
CA SER A 417 -10.20 -11.04 -1.95
C SER A 417 -10.02 -12.22 -2.91
N VAL A 418 -9.78 -11.94 -4.21
CA VAL A 418 -9.49 -12.95 -5.23
C VAL A 418 -8.16 -13.64 -4.94
N LEU A 419 -7.11 -12.87 -4.62
CA LEU A 419 -5.80 -13.41 -4.25
C LEU A 419 -5.89 -14.34 -3.02
N SER A 420 -6.62 -13.90 -1.99
CA SER A 420 -6.85 -14.70 -0.79
C SER A 420 -7.60 -16.00 -1.11
N SER A 421 -8.61 -15.94 -1.98
CA SER A 421 -9.34 -17.13 -2.42
C SER A 421 -8.45 -18.09 -3.22
N GLY A 422 -7.60 -17.58 -4.11
CA GLY A 422 -6.62 -18.38 -4.86
C GLY A 422 -5.56 -19.04 -3.98
N ILE A 423 -5.15 -18.38 -2.89
CA ILE A 423 -4.26 -18.97 -1.89
C ILE A 423 -4.95 -20.11 -1.12
N LEU A 424 -6.23 -19.94 -0.78
CA LEU A 424 -7.00 -20.96 -0.06
C LEU A 424 -7.28 -22.18 -0.95
N SER A 425 -7.58 -21.98 -2.23
CA SER A 425 -7.84 -23.09 -3.16
C SER A 425 -6.59 -23.97 -3.38
N LEU A 426 -5.39 -23.38 -3.37
CA LEU A 426 -4.13 -24.13 -3.38
C LEU A 426 -3.91 -24.93 -2.10
N ASP A 427 -4.26 -24.37 -0.93
CA ASP A 427 -4.14 -25.07 0.35
C ASP A 427 -5.05 -26.31 0.40
N ASP A 428 -6.28 -26.18 -0.13
CA ASP A 428 -7.23 -27.28 -0.21
C ASP A 428 -6.81 -28.35 -1.23
N ALA A 429 -6.26 -27.96 -2.39
CA ALA A 429 -5.75 -28.89 -3.39
C ALA A 429 -4.58 -29.75 -2.84
N CYS A 430 -3.65 -29.11 -2.12
CA CYS A 430 -2.54 -29.81 -1.46
C CYS A 430 -3.02 -30.82 -0.40
N LYS A 431 -4.09 -30.50 0.34
CA LYS A 431 -4.69 -31.41 1.33
C LYS A 431 -5.42 -32.58 0.68
N MET A 432 -6.08 -32.38 -0.46
CA MET A 432 -6.75 -33.45 -1.20
C MET A 432 -5.77 -34.42 -1.85
N GLU A 433 -4.66 -33.93 -2.42
CA GLU A 433 -3.61 -34.78 -2.99
C GLU A 433 -2.99 -35.71 -1.93
N GLU A 434 -2.87 -35.22 -0.69
CA GLU A 434 -2.41 -36.00 0.46
C GLU A 434 -3.44 -37.05 0.92
N ALA A 435 -4.74 -36.81 0.73
CA ALA A 435 -5.78 -37.79 1.03
C ALA A 435 -5.92 -38.88 -0.04
N CYS A 436 -5.58 -38.58 -1.30
CA CYS A 436 -5.68 -39.52 -2.43
C CYS A 436 -4.44 -40.40 -2.61
N CYS A 437 -3.29 -40.02 -2.07
CA CYS A 437 -2.06 -40.81 -2.11
C CYS A 437 -1.56 -41.15 -0.69
N PRO A 438 -2.17 -42.12 0.02
CA PRO A 438 -1.48 -42.75 1.14
C PRO A 438 -0.23 -43.43 0.56
N ALA A 439 0.95 -43.05 1.04
CA ALA A 439 2.23 -43.53 0.52
C ALA A 439 2.21 -45.05 0.32
N HIS A 440 2.51 -45.48 -0.91
CA HIS A 440 2.82 -46.87 -1.21
C HIS A 440 4.12 -47.19 -0.45
N ASN A 441 4.05 -48.02 0.58
CA ASN A 441 5.24 -48.67 1.13
C ASN A 441 5.82 -49.53 0.01
N GLY A 442 6.91 -49.08 -0.59
CA GLY A 442 7.70 -49.80 -1.57
C GLY A 442 9.15 -49.70 -1.16
N LEU A 443 9.71 -50.84 -0.76
CA LEU A 443 11.12 -51.05 -0.43
C LEU A 443 12.00 -50.61 -1.60
N ASP A 444 13.03 -49.82 -1.32
CA ASP A 444 14.29 -49.85 -2.05
C ASP A 444 15.40 -49.51 -1.06
N GLU A 445 16.21 -50.53 -0.77
CA GLU A 445 17.45 -50.50 -0.01
C GLU A 445 18.50 -49.68 -0.76
N VAL A 446 19.17 -48.74 -0.08
CA VAL A 446 20.56 -48.39 -0.36
C VAL A 446 21.24 -48.06 0.98
N GLU A 447 22.27 -48.85 1.28
CA GLU A 447 23.19 -48.81 2.42
C GLU A 447 24.06 -47.54 2.45
N ASP A 448 24.45 -47.11 3.66
CA ASP A 448 25.74 -46.49 4.06
C ASP A 448 25.49 -45.66 5.35
N ALA A 449 26.29 -45.63 6.42
CA ALA A 449 27.34 -46.47 7.02
C ALA A 449 27.58 -45.87 8.43
N ASP A 450 27.76 -46.74 9.44
CA ASP A 450 28.36 -46.57 10.78
C ASP A 450 28.13 -45.30 11.64
N CYS A 451 27.48 -45.50 12.79
CA CYS A 451 27.82 -44.84 14.06
C CYS A 451 27.77 -45.87 15.21
N PRO A 452 28.70 -45.85 16.19
CA PRO A 452 28.75 -46.85 17.25
C PRO A 452 27.64 -46.66 18.28
N GLU A 453 27.15 -47.78 18.78
CA GLU A 453 26.26 -47.91 19.94
C GLU A 453 26.96 -47.38 21.20
N ASP A 454 26.30 -46.46 21.90
CA ASP A 454 26.36 -46.38 23.36
C ASP A 454 24.92 -46.16 23.84
N GLY A 455 24.39 -47.18 24.51
CA GLY A 455 23.01 -47.22 24.96
C GLY A 455 22.75 -46.37 26.19
N GLU A 456 21.54 -45.82 26.25
CA GLU A 456 20.66 -45.91 27.42
C GLU A 456 19.22 -45.61 26.97
N GLU A 457 18.30 -46.39 27.51
CA GLU A 457 16.96 -46.69 27.01
C GLU A 457 15.92 -45.58 27.29
N ASP A 458 14.82 -45.64 26.52
CA ASP A 458 13.48 -45.06 26.76
C ASP A 458 13.18 -43.60 26.34
N GLU A 459 12.79 -43.42 25.07
CA GLU A 459 11.46 -42.90 24.64
C GLU A 459 11.34 -42.94 23.10
N GLU A 460 11.21 -44.16 22.56
CA GLU A 460 10.70 -44.40 21.21
C GLU A 460 9.19 -44.10 21.17
N ASP A 461 8.78 -42.84 20.97
CA ASP A 461 7.42 -42.55 20.49
C ASP A 461 7.22 -41.12 19.95
N ARG A 462 8.18 -40.62 19.15
CA ARG A 462 7.94 -39.42 18.32
C ARG A 462 7.60 -39.84 16.90
N PRO A 463 6.33 -39.73 16.46
CA PRO A 463 5.98 -40.10 15.09
C PRO A 463 6.74 -39.19 14.12
N LEU A 464 7.54 -39.79 13.25
CA LEU A 464 8.31 -39.16 12.15
C LEU A 464 7.44 -38.26 11.23
N MET A 465 6.12 -38.41 11.31
CA MET A 465 5.09 -37.59 10.68
C MET A 465 5.00 -36.15 11.23
N ALA A 466 5.39 -35.91 12.48
CA ALA A 466 5.38 -34.57 13.10
C ALA A 466 6.43 -33.64 12.45
N HIS A 467 7.60 -34.18 12.09
CA HIS A 467 8.65 -33.38 11.47
C HIS A 467 8.33 -33.01 10.00
N ARG A 468 7.61 -33.90 9.29
CA ARG A 468 7.17 -33.67 7.89
C ARG A 468 6.02 -32.66 7.81
N SER A 469 5.04 -32.76 8.72
CA SER A 469 3.90 -31.84 8.79
C SER A 469 4.33 -30.42 9.18
N ASP A 470 5.29 -30.27 10.10
CA ASP A 470 5.85 -28.97 10.47
C ASP A 470 6.71 -28.35 9.33
N ARG A 471 7.47 -29.17 8.59
CA ARG A 471 8.24 -28.73 7.41
C ARG A 471 7.33 -28.28 6.25
N LYS A 472 6.20 -28.96 6.02
CA LYS A 472 5.22 -28.64 4.97
C LYS A 472 4.35 -27.43 5.34
N GLY A 473 3.94 -27.30 6.60
CA GLY A 473 3.28 -26.11 7.14
C GLY A 473 4.15 -24.85 7.01
N ARG A 474 5.46 -24.98 7.26
CA ARG A 474 6.45 -23.91 7.05
C ARG A 474 6.64 -23.57 5.57
N GLN A 475 6.66 -24.55 4.67
CA GLN A 475 6.71 -24.29 3.21
C GLN A 475 5.48 -23.52 2.71
N LEU A 476 4.29 -23.86 3.21
CA LEU A 476 3.03 -23.22 2.79
C LEU A 476 2.91 -21.78 3.30
N SER A 477 3.35 -21.50 4.53
CA SER A 477 3.39 -20.12 5.05
C SER A 477 4.40 -19.25 4.29
N HIS A 478 5.57 -19.79 3.93
CA HIS A 478 6.55 -19.09 3.10
C HIS A 478 6.06 -18.83 1.66
N LEU A 479 5.28 -19.76 1.08
CA LEU A 479 4.67 -19.55 -0.24
C LEU A 479 3.62 -18.43 -0.22
N LYS A 480 2.77 -18.39 0.82
CA LYS A 480 1.79 -17.30 1.04
C LYS A 480 2.48 -15.93 1.11
N GLY A 481 3.59 -15.83 1.86
CA GLY A 481 4.40 -14.62 1.92
C GLY A 481 5.04 -14.24 0.58
N SER A 482 5.47 -15.23 -0.21
CA SER A 482 6.04 -14.99 -1.54
C SER A 482 4.98 -14.50 -2.54
N ILE A 483 3.77 -15.05 -2.52
CA ILE A 483 2.63 -14.60 -3.32
C ILE A 483 2.25 -13.16 -2.97
N ALA A 484 2.17 -12.82 -1.68
CA ALA A 484 1.96 -11.44 -1.24
C ALA A 484 3.08 -10.50 -1.69
N GLY A 485 4.34 -10.97 -1.70
CA GLY A 485 5.48 -10.23 -2.24
C GLY A 485 5.36 -9.93 -3.73
N VAL A 486 4.97 -10.92 -4.55
CA VAL A 486 4.73 -10.73 -5.99
C VAL A 486 3.56 -9.78 -6.24
N TYR A 487 2.47 -9.88 -5.46
CA TYR A 487 1.36 -8.92 -5.52
C TYR A 487 1.83 -7.47 -5.31
N SER A 488 2.69 -7.23 -4.32
CA SER A 488 3.28 -5.92 -4.08
C SER A 488 4.19 -5.46 -5.22
N LEU A 489 4.97 -6.36 -5.83
CA LEU A 489 5.81 -6.05 -6.99
C LEU A 489 4.98 -5.67 -8.22
N TYR A 490 3.87 -6.36 -8.50
CA TYR A 490 2.93 -5.96 -9.55
C TYR A 490 2.33 -4.59 -9.25
N GLY A 491 1.98 -4.33 -7.99
CA GLY A 491 1.54 -3.03 -7.52
C GLY A 491 2.55 -1.91 -7.84
N GLY A 492 3.81 -2.10 -7.44
CA GLY A 492 4.89 -1.15 -7.72
C GLY A 492 5.18 -1.01 -9.21
N ALA A 493 5.12 -2.10 -9.98
CA ALA A 493 5.25 -2.03 -11.44
C ALA A 493 4.16 -1.15 -12.07
N GLY A 494 2.92 -1.21 -11.58
CA GLY A 494 1.84 -0.32 -12.02
C GLY A 494 2.14 1.15 -11.77
N ILE A 495 2.70 1.46 -10.59
CA ILE A 495 3.13 2.82 -10.25
C ILE A 495 4.30 3.26 -11.15
N LEU A 496 5.34 2.43 -11.30
CA LEU A 496 6.52 2.77 -12.12
C LEU A 496 6.16 3.01 -13.58
N VAL A 497 5.31 2.17 -14.17
CA VAL A 497 4.84 2.36 -15.55
C VAL A 497 4.03 3.65 -15.64
N LEU A 498 3.04 3.86 -14.76
CA LEU A 498 2.20 5.05 -14.84
C LEU A 498 3.00 6.34 -14.61
N THR A 499 3.90 6.37 -13.63
CA THR A 499 4.68 7.57 -13.29
C THR A 499 5.65 7.94 -14.40
N LYS A 500 6.45 7.00 -14.92
CA LYS A 500 7.42 7.33 -15.97
C LYS A 500 6.77 7.50 -17.33
N LEU A 501 5.97 6.53 -17.78
CA LEU A 501 5.33 6.59 -19.10
C LEU A 501 4.22 7.65 -19.14
N GLY A 502 3.40 7.73 -18.09
CA GLY A 502 2.34 8.73 -17.99
C GLY A 502 2.91 10.14 -17.87
N GLY A 503 3.94 10.36 -17.06
CA GLY A 503 4.61 11.66 -16.95
C GLY A 503 5.18 12.13 -18.30
N LEU A 504 5.92 11.27 -19.00
CA LEU A 504 6.48 11.59 -20.31
C LEU A 504 5.40 11.89 -21.36
N LEU A 505 4.35 11.05 -21.44
CA LEU A 505 3.28 11.23 -22.41
C LEU A 505 2.35 12.39 -22.08
N PHE A 506 2.28 12.80 -20.81
CA PHE A 506 1.54 13.99 -20.40
C PHE A 506 2.07 15.24 -21.11
N ASP A 507 3.40 15.36 -21.20
CA ASP A 507 4.05 16.52 -21.83
C ASP A 507 4.11 16.39 -23.36
N VAL A 508 4.43 15.19 -23.89
CA VAL A 508 4.69 14.99 -25.33
C VAL A 508 3.41 14.80 -26.15
N LEU A 509 2.42 14.08 -25.61
CA LEU A 509 1.23 13.67 -26.37
C LEU A 509 0.01 14.50 -26.01
N SER A 510 -0.43 14.44 -24.74
CA SER A 510 -1.54 15.24 -24.22
C SER A 510 -1.64 15.14 -22.71
N SER A 511 -2.22 16.16 -22.07
CA SER A 511 -2.53 16.15 -20.63
C SER A 511 -3.51 15.04 -20.21
N GLY A 512 -4.22 14.44 -21.17
CA GLY A 512 -5.11 13.29 -20.98
C GLY A 512 -4.40 11.92 -20.94
N ALA A 513 -3.13 11.84 -21.38
CA ALA A 513 -2.44 10.57 -21.61
C ALA A 513 -2.35 9.64 -20.38
N PRO A 514 -2.02 10.11 -19.15
CA PRO A 514 -2.00 9.24 -17.97
C PRO A 514 -3.35 8.56 -17.70
N PHE A 515 -4.45 9.26 -17.97
CA PHE A 515 -5.79 8.74 -17.76
C PHE A 515 -6.18 7.71 -18.81
N TYR A 516 -5.75 7.86 -20.06
CA TYR A 516 -5.91 6.80 -21.07
C TYR A 516 -5.12 5.54 -20.73
N ILE A 517 -3.90 5.68 -20.18
CA ILE A 517 -3.12 4.53 -19.67
C ILE A 517 -3.90 3.83 -18.55
N MET A 518 -4.46 4.60 -17.60
CA MET A 518 -5.29 4.06 -16.52
C MET A 518 -6.56 3.37 -17.02
N ALA A 519 -7.21 3.92 -18.05
CA ALA A 519 -8.35 3.29 -18.72
C ALA A 519 -7.93 1.96 -19.37
N GLY A 520 -6.77 1.93 -20.04
CA GLY A 520 -6.19 0.71 -20.61
C GLY A 520 -5.88 -0.36 -19.56
N PHE A 521 -5.30 0.03 -18.42
CA PHE A 521 -5.05 -0.86 -17.28
C PHE A 521 -6.34 -1.49 -16.74
N ASN A 522 -7.39 -0.69 -16.55
CA ASN A 522 -8.71 -1.18 -16.15
C ASN A 522 -9.34 -2.07 -17.21
N GLY A 523 -9.21 -1.72 -18.50
CA GLY A 523 -9.70 -2.54 -19.62
C GLY A 523 -9.00 -3.90 -19.72
N ALA A 524 -7.68 -3.95 -19.51
CA ALA A 524 -6.91 -5.19 -19.51
C ALA A 524 -7.34 -6.12 -18.36
N LEU A 525 -7.54 -5.57 -17.15
CA LEU A 525 -8.04 -6.32 -16.00
C LEU A 525 -9.49 -6.80 -16.21
N LEU A 526 -10.34 -5.96 -16.80
CA LEU A 526 -11.70 -6.33 -17.18
C LEU A 526 -11.71 -7.52 -18.15
N LEU A 527 -10.86 -7.47 -19.19
CA LEU A 527 -10.73 -8.55 -20.16
C LEU A 527 -10.22 -9.84 -19.52
N ALA A 528 -9.16 -9.76 -18.70
CA ALA A 528 -8.61 -10.91 -17.99
C ALA A 528 -9.66 -11.57 -17.07
N GLY A 529 -10.42 -10.76 -16.34
CA GLY A 529 -11.49 -11.24 -15.46
C GLY A 529 -12.63 -11.90 -16.24
N LEU A 530 -13.04 -11.34 -17.39
CA LEU A 530 -14.06 -11.94 -18.25
C LEU A 530 -13.59 -13.29 -18.81
N LEU A 531 -12.37 -13.37 -19.36
CA LEU A 531 -11.80 -14.59 -19.91
C LEU A 531 -11.75 -15.72 -18.87
N SER A 532 -11.31 -15.42 -17.65
CA SER A 532 -11.30 -16.40 -16.55
C SER A 532 -12.71 -16.86 -16.17
N GLY A 533 -13.71 -15.97 -16.23
CA GLY A 533 -15.11 -16.30 -15.95
C GLY A 533 -15.75 -17.22 -17.00
N PHE A 534 -15.34 -17.08 -18.27
CA PHE A 534 -15.80 -17.94 -19.37
C PHE A 534 -15.13 -19.31 -19.37
N ILE A 535 -13.83 -19.38 -19.07
CA ILE A 535 -13.05 -20.64 -19.08
C ILE A 535 -13.43 -21.55 -17.90
N GLY A 536 -13.88 -20.99 -16.77
CA GLY A 536 -14.32 -21.74 -15.59
C GLY A 536 -15.70 -22.42 -15.68
N HIS A 537 -16.37 -22.42 -16.84
CA HIS A 537 -17.63 -23.15 -17.07
C HIS A 537 -17.38 -24.49 -17.80
N PRO A 538 -17.20 -25.63 -17.11
CA PRO A 538 -17.63 -26.88 -17.69
C PRO A 538 -19.16 -26.78 -17.81
N ARG A 539 -19.67 -26.83 -19.05
CA ARG A 539 -21.10 -26.96 -19.32
C ARG A 539 -21.66 -28.04 -18.40
N PRO A 540 -22.78 -27.81 -17.67
CA PRO A 540 -23.42 -28.90 -16.96
C PRO A 540 -23.76 -29.94 -18.02
N ALA A 541 -23.16 -31.13 -17.91
CA ALA A 541 -23.55 -32.27 -18.70
C ALA A 541 -25.07 -32.38 -18.57
N ARG A 542 -25.79 -32.22 -19.69
CA ARG A 542 -27.21 -32.53 -19.77
C ARG A 542 -27.38 -33.89 -19.10
N ARG A 543 -28.11 -33.94 -17.98
CA ARG A 543 -28.69 -35.19 -17.51
C ARG A 543 -29.50 -35.73 -18.68
N ALA A 544 -28.95 -36.72 -19.38
CA ALA A 544 -29.72 -37.55 -20.28
C ALA A 544 -30.74 -38.28 -19.40
N VAL A 545 -32.00 -38.16 -19.83
CA VAL A 545 -33.19 -38.77 -19.24
C VAL A 545 -33.03 -40.27 -19.12
#